data_AF-A0A284S6E4-F1
#
_entry.id   AF-A0A284S6E4-F1
#
_cell.length_a   1.000
_cell.length_b   1.000
_cell.length_c   1.000
_cell.angle_alpha   90.00
_cell.angle_beta   90.00
_cell.angle_gamma   90.00
#
_symmetry.space_group_name_H-M   'P 1'
#
loop_
_entity.id
_entity.type
_entity.pdbx_description
1 polymer ?
#
loop_
_entity_poly.entity_id
_entity_poly.type
_entity_poly.pdbx_seq_one_letter_code
_entity_poly.pdbx_strand_id
1 'polypeptide(L)'
;MNKNWCHSCAKVIGINGLAFPRADLFTSVDNLDKRGACFRAWLRLRDAMKTRLAIPNFQPPTLLHQEWHALLMLPYLWDSGNTTSKSAQVQEKVKHLMSGCFDEFSDDLNLNELRGFWRGKEFGTLTDTDKQEILWELSEIGFCLEMHALDHRATGSIDTNEDRLKDIAKCLPHCLQHPACIDLGSANFGVGHPSWLEHALYLFSLRKLMWGWSGESPDFLYSTQLAGYTEEDFINLEKHIITHYIDTFFLYFGRAPTLPHQLNHNPDPTYVPEDHAHVSMTRQGVYIDISNWE
;
A
#
# COMPACT_ATOMS: atom_id res chain seq x y z
N MET A 1 -18.91 -5.51 -19.45
CA MET A 1 -17.95 -5.16 -18.39
C MET A 1 -18.43 -3.89 -17.74
N ASN A 2 -19.22 -4.02 -16.66
CA ASN A 2 -19.70 -2.89 -15.89
C ASN A 2 -18.57 -2.37 -15.01
N LYS A 3 -18.31 -1.07 -15.08
CA LYS A 3 -17.47 -0.32 -14.13
C LYS A 3 -18.19 -0.32 -12.77
N ASN A 4 -18.06 -1.42 -12.03
CA ASN A 4 -18.53 -1.49 -10.66
C ASN A 4 -17.58 -0.65 -9.80
N TRP A 5 -18.12 0.45 -9.27
CA TRP A 5 -17.49 1.27 -8.25
C TRP A 5 -17.17 0.36 -7.06
N CYS A 6 -15.89 0.06 -6.85
CA CYS A 6 -15.46 -0.65 -5.66
C CYS A 6 -15.44 0.35 -4.50
N HIS A 7 -16.36 0.16 -3.54
CA HIS A 7 -16.50 1.01 -2.37
C HIS A 7 -15.21 0.99 -1.52
N SER A 8 -14.69 2.17 -1.15
CA SER A 8 -13.44 2.35 -0.39
C SER A 8 -13.57 2.07 1.13
N CYS A 9 -14.52 1.23 1.54
CA CYS A 9 -14.90 1.07 2.95
C CYS A 9 -14.11 -0.01 3.71
N ALA A 10 -12.93 -0.43 3.21
CA ALA A 10 -12.12 -1.43 3.90
C ALA A 10 -11.60 -0.88 5.23
N LYS A 11 -12.22 -1.30 6.34
CA LYS A 11 -11.76 -1.02 7.71
C LYS A 11 -10.59 -1.94 8.04
N VAL A 12 -9.35 -1.47 7.85
CA VAL A 12 -8.16 -2.19 8.36
C VAL A 12 -8.00 -1.86 9.84
N ILE A 13 -8.50 -2.74 10.71
CA ILE A 13 -8.38 -2.60 12.16
C ILE A 13 -7.52 -3.73 12.70
N GLY A 14 -6.23 -3.42 12.89
CA GLY A 14 -5.30 -4.21 13.68
C GLY A 14 -4.20 -3.29 14.18
N ILE A 15 -4.07 -3.15 15.51
CA ILE A 15 -3.12 -2.20 16.13
C ILE A 15 -1.67 -2.49 15.69
N ASN A 16 -1.34 -3.76 15.40
CA ASN A 16 0.00 -4.21 15.03
C ASN A 16 0.01 -5.16 13.80
N GLY A 17 -1.14 -5.43 13.21
CA GLY A 17 -1.27 -6.44 12.17
C GLY A 17 -1.18 -5.85 10.76
N LEU A 18 -0.78 -6.68 9.81
CA LEU A 18 -0.61 -6.34 8.40
C LEU A 18 -1.66 -7.08 7.57
N ALA A 19 -2.35 -6.35 6.70
CA ALA A 19 -3.27 -6.95 5.71
C ALA A 19 -2.51 -7.64 4.57
N PHE A 20 -1.26 -7.27 4.31
CA PHE A 20 -0.40 -7.82 3.25
C PHE A 20 1.01 -8.05 3.80
N PRO A 21 1.78 -9.02 3.28
CA PRO A 21 3.16 -9.19 3.70
C PRO A 21 3.98 -7.97 3.29
N ARG A 22 4.90 -7.53 4.15
CA ARG A 22 5.85 -6.48 3.78
C ARG A 22 6.91 -7.00 2.83
N ALA A 23 7.38 -6.15 1.93
CA ALA A 23 8.43 -6.48 0.96
C ALA A 23 9.73 -7.00 1.61
N ASP A 24 10.07 -6.54 2.82
CA ASP A 24 11.26 -7.00 3.54
C ASP A 24 11.24 -8.48 3.93
N LEU A 25 10.06 -9.11 4.00
CA LEU A 25 9.93 -10.56 4.21
C LEU A 25 10.49 -11.39 3.04
N PHE A 26 10.62 -10.78 1.86
CA PHE A 26 11.17 -11.45 0.68
C PHE A 26 12.66 -11.14 0.55
N THR A 27 13.07 -9.90 0.80
CA THR A 27 14.46 -9.46 0.62
C THR A 27 15.38 -9.93 1.74
N SER A 28 14.87 -10.11 2.96
CA SER A 28 15.62 -10.62 4.12
C SER A 28 15.97 -12.11 4.06
N VAL A 29 15.37 -12.87 3.13
CA VAL A 29 15.65 -14.30 2.99
C VAL A 29 16.90 -14.50 2.15
N ASP A 30 18.02 -14.84 2.79
CA ASP A 30 19.33 -15.02 2.11
C ASP A 30 19.34 -16.19 1.13
N ASN A 31 18.63 -17.28 1.46
CA ASN A 31 18.60 -18.46 0.61
C ASN A 31 17.64 -18.24 -0.57
N LEU A 32 18.18 -18.30 -1.80
CA LEU A 32 17.44 -18.04 -3.04
C LEU A 32 16.25 -18.99 -3.26
N ASP A 33 16.36 -20.26 -2.87
CA ASP A 33 15.28 -21.23 -3.02
C ASP A 33 14.12 -20.92 -2.08
N LYS A 34 14.44 -20.57 -0.82
CA LYS A 34 13.46 -20.11 0.18
C LYS A 34 12.80 -18.80 -0.26
N ARG A 35 13.59 -17.85 -0.76
CA ARG A 35 13.07 -16.59 -1.32
C ARG A 35 12.10 -16.86 -2.48
N GLY A 36 12.47 -17.78 -3.38
CA GLY A 36 11.61 -18.21 -4.47
C GLY A 36 10.32 -18.88 -3.99
N ALA A 37 10.39 -19.66 -2.90
CA ALA A 37 9.20 -20.23 -2.28
C ALA A 37 8.26 -19.15 -1.72
N CYS A 38 8.79 -18.09 -1.08
CA CYS A 38 7.98 -16.95 -0.62
C CYS A 38 7.24 -16.28 -1.78
N PHE A 39 7.92 -15.98 -2.89
CA PHE A 39 7.28 -15.40 -4.07
C PHE A 39 6.21 -16.32 -4.66
N ARG A 40 6.48 -17.63 -4.77
CA ARG A 40 5.46 -18.60 -5.21
C ARG A 40 4.25 -18.61 -4.29
N ALA A 41 4.46 -18.65 -2.98
CA ALA A 41 3.38 -18.62 -1.99
C ALA A 41 2.55 -17.34 -2.13
N TRP A 42 3.21 -16.18 -2.26
CA TRP A 42 2.55 -14.91 -2.45
C TRP A 42 1.71 -14.89 -3.74
N LEU A 43 2.29 -15.25 -4.89
CA LEU A 43 1.57 -15.22 -6.17
C LEU A 43 0.32 -16.11 -6.18
N ARG A 44 0.34 -17.23 -5.44
CA ARG A 44 -0.84 -18.09 -5.26
C ARG A 44 -1.92 -17.42 -4.42
N LEU A 45 -1.54 -16.69 -3.38
CA LEU A 45 -2.46 -16.01 -2.47
C LEU A 45 -2.93 -14.65 -2.98
N ARG A 46 -2.16 -14.01 -3.86
CA ARG A 46 -2.29 -12.61 -4.26
C ARG A 46 -3.70 -12.24 -4.66
N ASP A 47 -4.29 -12.95 -5.60
CA ASP A 47 -5.60 -12.57 -6.15
C ASP A 47 -6.70 -12.69 -5.08
N ALA A 48 -6.70 -13.77 -4.29
CA ALA A 48 -7.64 -13.93 -3.20
C ALA A 48 -7.46 -12.85 -2.10
N MET A 49 -6.21 -12.47 -1.79
CA MET A 49 -5.89 -11.39 -0.84
C MET A 49 -6.31 -10.01 -1.35
N LYS A 50 -6.34 -9.78 -2.66
CA LYS A 50 -6.87 -8.54 -3.26
C LYS A 50 -8.39 -8.56 -3.30
N THR A 51 -8.99 -9.67 -3.73
CA THR A 51 -10.46 -9.84 -3.81
C THR A 51 -11.13 -9.63 -2.47
N ARG A 52 -10.56 -10.14 -1.37
CA ARG A 52 -11.17 -9.95 -0.04
C ARG A 52 -11.32 -8.50 0.37
N LEU A 53 -10.44 -7.61 -0.11
CA LEU A 53 -10.56 -6.19 0.21
C LEU A 53 -11.72 -5.53 -0.53
N ALA A 54 -12.12 -6.07 -1.68
CA ALA A 54 -13.27 -5.57 -2.42
C ALA A 54 -14.62 -5.97 -1.81
N ILE A 55 -14.65 -6.83 -0.79
CA ILE A 55 -15.88 -7.28 -0.12
C ILE A 55 -16.34 -6.18 0.86
N PRO A 56 -17.52 -5.56 0.64
CA PRO A 56 -18.03 -4.52 1.53
C PRO A 56 -18.23 -5.05 2.96
N ASN A 57 -17.86 -4.25 3.96
CA ASN A 57 -17.98 -4.56 5.38
C ASN A 57 -17.14 -5.76 5.88
N PHE A 58 -16.35 -6.40 5.02
CA PHE A 58 -15.41 -7.41 5.46
C PHE A 58 -14.20 -6.75 6.12
N GLN A 59 -13.91 -7.15 7.35
CA GLN A 59 -12.70 -6.75 8.06
C GLN A 59 -11.73 -7.93 8.01
N PRO A 60 -10.78 -7.95 7.05
CA PRO A 60 -9.84 -9.05 6.97
C PRO A 60 -9.03 -9.13 8.25
N PRO A 61 -8.91 -10.31 8.89
CA PRO A 61 -7.97 -10.47 9.97
C PRO A 61 -6.57 -10.08 9.50
N THR A 62 -5.88 -9.30 10.34
CA THR A 62 -4.51 -8.86 10.07
C THR A 62 -3.52 -9.83 10.70
N LEU A 63 -2.42 -10.15 10.02
CA LEU A 63 -1.37 -11.02 10.54
C LEU A 63 -0.17 -10.20 11.03
N LEU A 64 0.48 -10.68 12.09
CA LEU A 64 1.78 -10.13 12.51
C LEU A 64 2.86 -10.46 11.47
N HIS A 65 3.95 -9.68 11.47
CA HIS A 65 5.08 -9.89 10.56
C HIS A 65 5.62 -11.34 10.59
N GLN A 66 5.76 -11.93 11.78
CA GLN A 66 6.22 -13.32 11.94
C GLN A 66 5.21 -14.35 11.41
N GLU A 67 3.92 -14.04 11.46
CA GLU A 67 2.87 -14.90 10.94
C GLU A 67 2.83 -14.86 9.40
N TRP A 68 3.04 -13.69 8.80
CA TRP A 68 3.26 -13.56 7.36
C TRP A 68 4.50 -14.33 6.91
N HIS A 69 5.61 -14.23 7.64
CA HIS A 69 6.81 -15.01 7.35
C HIS A 69 6.53 -16.53 7.38
N ALA A 70 5.86 -17.02 8.42
CA ALA A 70 5.49 -18.42 8.53
C ALA A 70 4.57 -18.88 7.39
N LEU A 71 3.61 -18.04 7.00
CA LEU A 71 2.69 -18.29 5.89
C LEU A 71 3.43 -18.40 4.55
N LEU A 72 4.28 -17.42 4.22
CA LEU A 72 5.02 -17.41 2.95
C LEU A 72 6.01 -18.59 2.83
N MET A 73 6.52 -19.07 3.96
CA MET A 73 7.43 -20.21 4.03
C MET A 73 6.72 -21.58 4.02
N LEU A 74 5.38 -21.63 4.08
CA LEU A 74 4.62 -22.89 4.14
C LEU A 74 4.96 -23.87 3.01
N PRO A 75 5.01 -23.49 1.71
CA PRO A 75 5.27 -24.44 0.65
C PRO A 75 6.64 -25.11 0.79
N TYR A 76 7.65 -24.37 1.25
CA TYR A 76 8.98 -24.90 1.54
C TYR A 76 8.95 -25.90 2.71
N LEU A 77 8.18 -25.62 3.76
CA LEU A 77 8.01 -26.53 4.89
C LEU A 77 7.31 -27.83 4.49
N TRP A 78 6.38 -27.79 3.52
CA TRP A 78 5.71 -28.96 2.97
C TRP A 78 6.65 -29.82 2.11
N ASP A 79 7.42 -29.20 1.21
CA ASP A 79 8.37 -29.91 0.34
C ASP A 79 9.51 -30.58 1.16
N SER A 80 9.79 -30.08 2.37
CA SER A 80 10.77 -30.68 3.29
C SER A 80 10.29 -31.95 4.01
N GLY A 81 9.06 -32.41 3.76
CA GLY A 81 8.48 -33.60 4.40
C GLY A 81 8.13 -33.41 5.88
N ASN A 82 8.15 -32.18 6.38
CA ASN A 82 7.97 -31.87 7.79
C ASN A 82 6.49 -31.59 8.12
N THR A 83 5.65 -32.62 8.03
CA THR A 83 4.20 -32.56 8.34
C THR A 83 3.94 -32.62 9.86
N THR A 84 4.52 -31.68 10.61
CA THR A 84 4.32 -31.57 12.07
C THR A 84 3.17 -30.61 12.42
N SER A 85 2.72 -30.61 13.68
CA SER A 85 1.62 -29.79 14.21
C SER A 85 1.70 -28.29 13.89
N LYS A 86 2.90 -27.76 13.63
CA LYS A 86 3.11 -26.38 13.20
C LYS A 86 2.50 -26.09 11.82
N SER A 87 2.61 -27.01 10.87
CA SER A 87 2.00 -26.87 9.53
C SER A 87 0.47 -26.81 9.63
N ALA A 88 -0.13 -27.71 10.42
CA ALA A 88 -1.56 -27.71 10.67
C ALA A 88 -2.05 -26.42 11.37
N GLN A 89 -1.28 -25.90 12.33
CA GLN A 89 -1.60 -24.65 13.02
C GLN A 89 -1.53 -23.43 12.08
N VAL A 90 -0.54 -23.38 11.17
CA VAL A 90 -0.47 -22.30 10.18
C VAL A 90 -1.56 -22.47 9.12
N GLN A 91 -1.89 -23.69 8.68
CA GLN A 91 -3.04 -23.95 7.81
C GLN A 91 -4.34 -23.49 8.44
N GLU A 92 -4.57 -23.76 9.72
CA GLU A 92 -5.74 -23.27 10.45
C GLU A 92 -5.78 -21.74 10.48
N LYS A 93 -4.63 -21.09 10.69
CA LYS A 93 -4.52 -19.62 10.61
C LYS A 93 -4.79 -19.08 9.20
N VAL A 94 -4.38 -19.78 8.14
CA VAL A 94 -4.67 -19.39 6.76
C VAL A 94 -6.15 -19.59 6.43
N LYS A 95 -6.73 -20.71 6.84
CA LYS A 95 -8.18 -20.96 6.73
C LYS A 95 -8.96 -19.88 7.46
N HIS A 96 -8.56 -19.53 8.68
CA HIS A 96 -9.15 -18.43 9.44
C HIS A 96 -8.89 -17.06 8.80
N LEU A 97 -7.70 -16.81 8.22
CA LEU A 97 -7.39 -15.55 7.54
C LEU A 97 -8.37 -15.29 6.39
N MET A 98 -8.85 -16.38 5.81
CA MET A 98 -9.61 -16.38 4.59
C MET A 98 -11.09 -16.74 4.82
N SER A 99 -11.48 -17.18 6.03
CA SER A 99 -12.81 -17.72 6.35
C SER A 99 -13.97 -16.77 6.07
N GLY A 100 -13.76 -15.45 6.13
CA GLY A 100 -14.81 -14.48 5.79
C GLY A 100 -14.84 -14.03 4.33
N CYS A 101 -14.01 -14.63 3.46
CA CYS A 101 -14.06 -14.44 2.00
C CYS A 101 -14.79 -15.58 1.29
N PHE A 102 -15.19 -16.62 2.04
CA PHE A 102 -15.32 -17.98 1.52
C PHE A 102 -16.73 -18.52 1.34
N ASP A 103 -17.78 -17.80 1.74
CA ASP A 103 -19.14 -18.23 1.38
C ASP A 103 -19.36 -18.24 -0.15
N GLU A 104 -18.50 -17.55 -0.93
CA GLU A 104 -18.51 -17.54 -2.41
C GLU A 104 -17.48 -18.49 -3.08
N PHE A 105 -16.53 -19.06 -2.34
CA PHE A 105 -15.54 -20.03 -2.86
C PHE A 105 -15.77 -21.39 -2.17
N SER A 106 -16.72 -22.17 -2.70
CA SER A 106 -17.12 -23.46 -2.16
C SER A 106 -15.97 -24.49 -2.12
N ASP A 107 -15.91 -25.20 -0.99
CA ASP A 107 -15.21 -26.47 -0.71
C ASP A 107 -13.68 -26.56 -0.99
N ASP A 108 -12.93 -26.76 0.10
CA ASP A 108 -11.51 -27.15 0.16
C ASP A 108 -10.56 -26.38 -0.77
N LEU A 109 -10.22 -25.16 -0.35
CA LEU A 109 -9.17 -24.36 -0.99
C LEU A 109 -7.81 -25.06 -0.85
N ASN A 110 -7.46 -25.86 -1.84
CA ASN A 110 -6.17 -26.52 -1.93
C ASN A 110 -5.12 -25.49 -2.36
N LEU A 111 -4.33 -24.98 -1.41
CA LEU A 111 -3.21 -24.07 -1.69
C LEU A 111 -2.22 -24.62 -2.75
N ASN A 112 -2.22 -25.94 -2.98
CA ASN A 112 -1.40 -26.57 -4.01
C ASN A 112 -1.99 -26.48 -5.41
N GLU A 113 -3.31 -26.26 -5.54
CA GLU A 113 -4.01 -26.08 -6.83
C GLU A 113 -4.01 -24.63 -7.28
N LEU A 114 -3.87 -23.68 -6.35
CA LEU A 114 -3.66 -22.28 -6.70
C LEU A 114 -2.40 -22.14 -7.57
N ARG A 115 -2.57 -21.67 -8.79
CA ARG A 115 -1.48 -21.28 -9.68
C ARG A 115 -1.24 -19.79 -9.52
N GLY A 116 0.01 -19.42 -9.23
CA GLY A 116 0.42 -18.03 -9.11
C GLY A 116 1.02 -17.53 -10.42
N PHE A 117 0.49 -16.43 -10.95
CA PHE A 117 1.00 -15.78 -12.16
C PHE A 117 1.34 -14.32 -11.88
N TRP A 118 2.37 -13.81 -12.54
CA TRP A 118 2.65 -12.38 -12.62
C TRP A 118 2.52 -11.93 -14.07
N ARG A 119 1.50 -11.11 -14.37
CA ARG A 119 1.25 -10.59 -15.73
C ARG A 119 1.23 -11.69 -16.80
N GLY A 120 0.60 -12.82 -16.49
CA GLY A 120 0.51 -13.99 -17.37
C GLY A 120 1.75 -14.89 -17.39
N LYS A 121 2.82 -14.54 -16.68
CA LYS A 121 4.03 -15.36 -16.54
C LYS A 121 3.96 -16.26 -15.31
N GLU A 122 4.40 -17.51 -15.46
CA GLU A 122 4.58 -18.44 -14.33
C GLU A 122 5.85 -18.09 -13.54
N PHE A 123 5.88 -18.42 -12.24
CA PHE A 123 6.99 -18.08 -11.36
C PHE A 123 8.39 -18.49 -11.91
N GLY A 124 8.50 -19.68 -12.51
CA GLY A 124 9.77 -20.19 -13.05
C GLY A 124 10.33 -19.36 -14.22
N THR A 125 9.52 -18.47 -14.79
CA THR A 125 9.88 -17.60 -15.93
C THR A 125 10.10 -16.14 -15.52
N LEU A 126 9.96 -15.81 -14.22
CA LEU A 126 10.07 -14.44 -13.75
C LEU A 126 11.52 -13.96 -13.70
N THR A 127 11.74 -12.78 -14.26
CA THR A 127 12.99 -12.03 -14.19
C THR A 127 13.12 -11.34 -12.83
N ASP A 128 14.30 -10.78 -12.54
CA ASP A 128 14.47 -9.97 -11.34
C ASP A 128 13.66 -8.66 -11.41
N THR A 129 13.45 -8.12 -12.61
CA THR A 129 12.53 -6.99 -12.85
C THR A 129 11.11 -7.36 -12.45
N ASP A 130 10.60 -8.54 -12.86
CA ASP A 130 9.26 -8.99 -12.46
C ASP A 130 9.14 -9.11 -10.92
N LYS A 131 10.19 -9.58 -10.23
CA LYS A 131 10.21 -9.66 -8.76
C LYS A 131 10.22 -8.27 -8.11
N GLN A 132 10.94 -7.31 -8.67
CA GLN A 132 10.92 -5.92 -8.20
C GLN A 132 9.52 -5.31 -8.35
N GLU A 133 8.83 -5.56 -9.47
CA GLU A 133 7.45 -5.10 -9.67
C GLU A 133 6.49 -5.72 -8.64
N ILE A 134 6.65 -6.99 -8.28
CA ILE A 134 5.85 -7.65 -7.22
C ILE A 134 6.09 -6.97 -5.86
N LEU A 135 7.36 -6.71 -5.51
CA LEU A 135 7.70 -6.05 -4.25
C LEU A 135 7.19 -4.62 -4.21
N TRP A 136 7.26 -3.92 -5.34
CA TRP A 136 6.68 -2.59 -5.50
C TRP A 136 5.17 -2.63 -5.25
N GLU A 137 4.42 -3.55 -5.88
CA GLU A 137 2.98 -3.66 -5.67
C GLU A 137 2.65 -3.92 -4.18
N LEU A 138 3.38 -4.82 -3.53
CA LEU A 138 3.19 -5.11 -2.11
C LEU A 138 3.41 -3.87 -1.23
N SER A 139 4.47 -3.12 -1.49
CA SER A 139 4.77 -1.89 -0.78
C SER A 139 3.71 -0.82 -1.02
N GLU A 140 3.23 -0.68 -2.26
CA GLU A 140 2.23 0.32 -2.62
C GLU A 140 0.86 0.01 -1.99
N ILE A 141 0.41 -1.26 -2.03
CA ILE A 141 -0.81 -1.71 -1.34
C ILE A 141 -0.65 -1.50 0.16
N GLY A 142 0.50 -1.87 0.72
CA GLY A 142 0.81 -1.67 2.13
C GLY A 142 0.71 -0.21 2.54
N PHE A 143 1.34 0.69 1.78
CA PHE A 143 1.31 2.13 2.02
C PHE A 143 -0.11 2.69 1.96
N CYS A 144 -0.89 2.37 0.92
CA CYS A 144 -2.25 2.87 0.78
C CYS A 144 -3.13 2.45 1.97
N LEU A 145 -3.12 1.16 2.32
CA LEU A 145 -3.91 0.64 3.44
C LEU A 145 -3.47 1.25 4.78
N GLU A 146 -2.16 1.43 4.98
CA GLU A 146 -1.60 2.03 6.19
C GLU A 146 -1.93 3.52 6.31
N MET A 147 -1.92 4.27 5.22
CA MET A 147 -2.34 5.67 5.19
C MET A 147 -3.82 5.81 5.57
N HIS A 148 -4.69 4.99 4.96
CA HIS A 148 -6.12 4.96 5.32
C HIS A 148 -6.33 4.61 6.80
N ALA A 149 -5.60 3.61 7.31
CA ALA A 149 -5.71 3.20 8.71
C ALA A 149 -5.20 4.28 9.68
N LEU A 150 -4.09 4.94 9.35
CA LEU A 150 -3.56 6.05 10.13
C LEU A 150 -4.54 7.21 10.15
N ASP A 151 -5.05 7.60 8.99
CA ASP A 151 -5.97 8.72 8.85
C ASP A 151 -7.25 8.52 9.67
N HIS A 152 -7.86 7.34 9.55
CA HIS A 152 -9.04 6.96 10.32
C HIS A 152 -8.78 7.04 11.83
N ARG A 153 -7.62 6.57 12.27
CA ARG A 153 -7.28 6.54 13.70
C ARG A 153 -6.90 7.91 14.25
N ALA A 154 -6.15 8.69 13.48
CA ALA A 154 -5.66 9.99 13.87
C ALA A 154 -6.78 11.03 13.94
N THR A 155 -7.83 10.90 13.11
CA THR A 155 -8.99 11.81 13.15
C THR A 155 -10.02 11.46 14.21
N GLY A 156 -10.01 10.22 14.71
CA GLY A 156 -11.02 9.72 15.63
C GLY A 156 -12.44 9.65 15.04
N SER A 157 -12.59 9.81 13.71
CA SER A 157 -13.89 9.76 13.05
C SER A 157 -14.37 8.32 12.91
N ILE A 158 -15.52 8.01 13.50
CA ILE A 158 -16.18 6.70 13.35
C ILE A 158 -16.82 6.58 11.96
N ASP A 159 -17.20 7.71 11.37
CA ASP A 159 -17.87 7.78 10.07
C ASP A 159 -16.90 8.16 8.95
N THR A 160 -17.05 7.47 7.82
CA THR A 160 -16.31 7.75 6.60
C THR A 160 -16.92 8.98 5.92
N ASN A 161 -16.29 10.14 6.09
CA ASN A 161 -16.66 11.36 5.37
C ASN A 161 -16.20 11.25 3.90
N GLU A 162 -17.12 11.36 2.95
CA GLU A 162 -16.82 11.30 1.51
C GLU A 162 -15.79 12.34 1.07
N ASP A 163 -15.80 13.54 1.66
CA ASP A 163 -14.82 14.58 1.33
C ASP A 163 -13.43 14.21 1.83
N ARG A 164 -13.34 13.54 2.99
CA ARG A 164 -12.07 13.04 3.51
C ARG A 164 -11.52 11.90 2.66
N LEU A 165 -12.38 11.03 2.12
CA LEU A 165 -11.94 10.02 1.15
C LEU A 165 -11.34 10.66 -0.11
N LYS A 166 -11.91 11.76 -0.59
CA LYS A 166 -11.33 12.53 -1.71
C LYS A 166 -9.99 13.14 -1.33
N ASP A 167 -9.84 13.68 -0.12
CA ASP A 167 -8.56 14.22 0.35
C ASP A 167 -7.47 13.16 0.43
N ILE A 168 -7.79 11.95 0.94
CA ILE A 168 -6.87 10.80 0.91
C ILE A 168 -6.54 10.44 -0.54
N ALA A 169 -7.55 10.42 -1.42
CA ALA A 169 -7.35 10.06 -2.82
C ALA A 169 -6.38 11.01 -3.54
N LYS A 170 -6.39 12.31 -3.21
CA LYS A 170 -5.43 13.31 -3.74
C LYS A 170 -3.97 13.05 -3.30
N CYS A 171 -3.75 12.26 -2.26
CA CYS A 171 -2.41 11.89 -1.79
C CYS A 171 -1.79 10.74 -2.62
N LEU A 172 -2.57 10.10 -3.49
CA LEU A 172 -2.24 8.84 -4.13
C LEU A 172 -2.57 8.88 -5.64
N PRO A 173 -1.70 8.34 -6.52
CA PRO A 173 -1.87 8.49 -7.97
C PRO A 173 -3.02 7.66 -8.59
N HIS A 174 -3.66 6.77 -7.81
CA HIS A 174 -4.62 5.77 -8.30
C HIS A 174 -5.85 5.58 -7.38
N CYS A 175 -6.11 6.50 -6.44
CA CYS A 175 -6.94 6.23 -5.26
C CYS A 175 -8.43 6.61 -5.37
N LEU A 176 -8.93 6.96 -6.56
CA LEU A 176 -10.38 6.79 -6.81
C LEU A 176 -10.76 5.31 -6.93
N GLN A 177 -9.79 4.43 -7.14
CA GLN A 177 -9.97 2.98 -7.13
C GLN A 177 -9.70 2.42 -5.72
N HIS A 178 -10.20 1.21 -5.47
CA HIS A 178 -10.00 0.53 -4.18
C HIS A 178 -8.48 0.47 -3.84
N PRO A 179 -8.03 0.67 -2.58
CA PRO A 179 -6.60 0.65 -2.19
C PRO A 179 -5.79 -0.63 -2.52
N ALA A 180 -6.45 -1.66 -3.03
CA ALA A 180 -5.86 -2.92 -3.49
C ALA A 180 -5.71 -2.97 -5.01
N CYS A 181 -6.42 -2.11 -5.73
CA CYS A 181 -6.47 -2.02 -7.18
C CYS A 181 -5.40 -1.03 -7.64
N ILE A 182 -4.15 -1.47 -7.56
CA ILE A 182 -3.00 -0.67 -7.99
C ILE A 182 -2.64 -1.03 -9.42
N ASP A 183 -2.44 -0.01 -10.25
CA ASP A 183 -1.92 -0.14 -11.60
C ASP A 183 -0.39 -0.08 -11.55
N LEU A 184 0.27 -1.09 -12.11
CA LEU A 184 1.73 -1.09 -12.20
C LEU A 184 2.25 0.12 -13.00
N GLY A 185 1.49 0.61 -13.99
CA GLY A 185 1.82 1.82 -14.73
C GLY A 185 1.95 3.07 -13.87
N SER A 186 1.33 3.10 -12.69
CA SER A 186 1.48 4.18 -11.73
C SER A 186 2.81 4.13 -10.96
N ALA A 187 3.68 3.16 -11.24
CA ALA A 187 5.01 3.13 -10.65
C ALA A 187 5.76 4.41 -11.01
N ASN A 188 6.39 5.02 -10.00
CA ASN A 188 7.08 6.31 -10.08
C ASN A 188 6.15 7.52 -10.23
N PHE A 189 4.86 7.40 -9.92
CA PHE A 189 3.96 8.52 -9.66
C PHE A 189 3.71 8.69 -8.15
N GLY A 190 2.96 9.71 -7.76
CA GLY A 190 2.64 9.95 -6.35
C GLY A 190 3.77 10.61 -5.58
N VAL A 191 3.79 10.35 -4.27
CA VAL A 191 4.90 10.75 -3.38
C VAL A 191 6.23 10.07 -3.72
N GLY A 192 6.21 9.04 -4.57
CA GLY A 192 7.40 8.39 -5.10
C GLY A 192 7.90 9.00 -6.41
N HIS A 193 7.37 10.13 -6.90
CA HIS A 193 7.74 10.65 -8.22
C HIS A 193 9.16 11.27 -8.24
N PRO A 194 9.99 11.03 -9.27
CA PRO A 194 11.38 11.52 -9.32
C PRO A 194 11.51 13.03 -9.57
N SER A 195 10.55 13.65 -10.24
CA SER A 195 10.42 15.11 -10.34
C SER A 195 9.81 15.69 -9.06
N TRP A 196 10.51 16.62 -8.42
CA TRP A 196 10.02 17.29 -7.21
C TRP A 196 8.72 18.07 -7.45
N LEU A 197 8.51 18.61 -8.67
CA LEU A 197 7.29 19.35 -9.02
C LEU A 197 6.06 18.46 -9.04
N GLU A 198 6.19 17.27 -9.61
CA GLU A 198 5.11 16.29 -9.68
C GLU A 198 4.90 15.62 -8.32
N HIS A 199 5.98 15.37 -7.57
CA HIS A 199 5.91 14.91 -6.18
C HIS A 199 5.16 15.93 -5.30
N ALA A 200 5.44 17.21 -5.45
CA ALA A 200 4.88 18.26 -4.62
C ALA A 200 3.35 18.20 -4.51
N LEU A 201 2.65 17.95 -5.63
CA LEU A 201 1.19 17.79 -5.66
C LEU A 201 0.66 16.82 -4.58
N TYR A 202 1.27 15.65 -4.50
CA TYR A 202 0.87 14.60 -3.55
C TYR A 202 1.31 14.92 -2.13
N LEU A 203 2.50 15.50 -1.97
CA LEU A 203 3.04 15.84 -0.66
C LEU A 203 2.25 16.98 0.01
N PHE A 204 1.83 18.00 -0.75
CA PHE A 204 0.95 19.06 -0.24
C PHE A 204 -0.44 18.53 0.08
N SER A 205 -0.96 17.59 -0.70
CA SER A 205 -2.21 16.89 -0.36
C SER A 205 -2.08 16.09 0.94
N LEU A 206 -0.97 15.36 1.12
CA LEU A 206 -0.67 14.64 2.36
C LEU A 206 -0.56 15.59 3.56
N ARG A 207 0.09 16.74 3.37
CA ARG A 207 0.19 17.80 4.38
C ARG A 207 -1.19 18.33 4.78
N LYS A 208 -2.08 18.60 3.82
CA LYS A 208 -3.47 19.03 4.08
C LYS A 208 -4.24 17.95 4.85
N LEU A 209 -4.06 16.67 4.49
CA LEU A 209 -4.70 15.55 5.17
C LEU A 209 -4.34 15.49 6.66
N MET A 210 -3.06 15.76 6.99
CA MET A 210 -2.51 15.78 8.35
C MET A 210 -3.09 16.89 9.23
N TRP A 211 -3.67 17.95 8.66
CA TRP A 211 -4.33 19.01 9.45
C TRP A 211 -5.50 18.52 10.26
N GLY A 212 -6.18 17.48 9.78
CA GLY A 212 -7.31 16.86 10.46
C GLY A 212 -6.91 15.86 11.54
N TRP A 213 -5.61 15.60 11.72
CA TRP A 213 -5.14 14.63 12.70
C TRP A 213 -5.14 15.23 14.10
N SER A 214 -5.60 14.43 15.07
CA SER A 214 -5.60 14.81 16.47
C SER A 214 -4.20 14.80 17.07
N GLY A 215 -3.98 15.66 18.05
CA GLY A 215 -2.69 15.83 18.72
C GLY A 215 -2.12 17.24 18.52
N GLU A 216 -0.85 17.40 18.89
CA GLU A 216 -0.12 18.65 18.64
C GLU A 216 0.17 18.77 17.15
N SER A 217 -0.36 19.83 16.53
CA SER A 217 -0.17 20.12 15.10
C SER A 217 0.99 21.09 14.91
N PRO A 218 2.11 20.68 14.28
CA PRO A 218 3.25 21.55 14.09
C PRO A 218 2.96 22.75 13.18
N ASP A 219 3.61 23.89 13.42
CA ASP A 219 3.40 25.12 12.63
C ASP A 219 3.64 24.95 11.11
N PHE A 220 4.58 24.07 10.73
CA PHE A 220 4.89 23.81 9.32
C PHE A 220 3.69 23.21 8.57
N LEU A 221 2.72 22.62 9.27
CA LEU A 221 1.49 22.16 8.64
C LEU A 221 0.70 23.34 8.09
N TYR A 222 0.67 24.50 8.75
CA TYR A 222 -0.16 25.65 8.34
C TYR A 222 0.59 26.72 7.53
N SER A 223 1.92 26.68 7.49
CA SER A 223 2.75 27.69 6.83
C SER A 223 2.58 27.75 5.30
N THR A 224 1.94 28.78 4.77
CA THR A 224 1.82 28.96 3.31
C THR A 224 2.88 29.93 2.78
N GLN A 225 3.59 29.54 1.72
CA GLN A 225 4.56 30.41 1.05
C GLN A 225 3.90 31.09 -0.16
N LEU A 226 3.44 32.34 0.00
CA LEU A 226 2.75 33.10 -1.05
C LEU A 226 3.59 33.31 -2.31
N ALA A 227 4.92 33.35 -2.16
CA ALA A 227 5.85 33.47 -3.29
C ALA A 227 6.05 32.15 -4.06
N GLY A 228 5.48 31.04 -3.57
CA GLY A 228 5.74 29.69 -4.02
C GLY A 228 7.04 29.10 -3.43
N TYR A 229 7.20 27.79 -3.58
CA TYR A 229 8.31 27.00 -3.10
C TYR A 229 9.35 26.80 -4.20
N THR A 230 10.62 27.02 -3.86
CA THR A 230 11.75 26.52 -4.65
C THR A 230 11.98 25.04 -4.37
N GLU A 231 12.83 24.37 -5.15
CA GLU A 231 13.21 22.97 -4.90
C GLU A 231 13.88 22.80 -3.52
N GLU A 232 14.72 23.75 -3.10
CA GLU A 232 15.36 23.72 -1.78
C GLU A 232 14.33 23.87 -0.64
N ASP A 233 13.40 24.82 -0.78
CA ASP A 233 12.30 24.99 0.19
C ASP A 233 11.44 23.73 0.27
N PHE A 234 11.14 23.14 -0.88
CA PHE A 234 10.36 21.91 -0.99
C PHE A 234 11.05 20.74 -0.29
N ILE A 235 12.34 20.48 -0.56
CA ILE A 235 13.10 19.39 0.06
C ILE A 235 13.15 19.57 1.59
N ASN A 236 13.28 20.80 2.07
CA ASN A 236 13.24 21.07 3.51
C ASN A 236 11.85 20.82 4.10
N LEU A 237 10.78 21.27 3.45
CA LEU A 237 9.41 21.02 3.88
C LEU A 237 9.07 19.52 3.86
N GLU A 238 9.49 18.80 2.83
CA GLU A 238 9.32 17.35 2.67
C GLU A 238 9.87 16.58 3.86
N LYS A 239 11.09 16.90 4.32
CA LYS A 239 11.65 16.27 5.52
C LYS A 239 10.75 16.42 6.74
N HIS A 240 10.13 17.59 6.93
CA HIS A 240 9.23 17.83 8.06
C HIS A 240 7.92 17.04 7.91
N ILE A 241 7.32 17.04 6.72
CA ILE A 241 6.09 16.29 6.43
C ILE A 241 6.31 14.78 6.63
N ILE A 242 7.37 14.23 6.05
CA ILE A 242 7.69 12.80 6.14
C ILE A 242 8.02 12.41 7.59
N THR A 243 8.79 13.23 8.31
CA THR A 243 9.10 12.95 9.73
C THR A 243 7.82 12.92 10.55
N HIS A 244 6.94 13.90 10.38
CA HIS A 244 5.66 13.93 11.08
C HIS A 244 4.76 12.74 10.71
N TYR A 245 4.71 12.33 9.43
CA TYR A 245 4.02 11.12 9.00
C TYR A 245 4.51 9.88 9.75
N ILE A 246 5.83 9.66 9.73
CA ILE A 246 6.47 8.47 10.31
C ILE A 246 6.29 8.45 11.82
N ASP A 247 6.51 9.59 12.49
CA ASP A 247 6.37 9.70 13.93
C ASP A 247 4.92 9.47 14.37
N THR A 248 3.97 10.09 13.67
CA THR A 248 2.54 9.88 13.97
C THR A 248 2.14 8.43 13.74
N PHE A 249 2.59 7.82 12.63
CA PHE A 249 2.35 6.40 12.38
C PHE A 249 2.94 5.52 13.50
N PHE A 250 4.18 5.78 13.90
CA PHE A 250 4.84 5.03 14.97
C PHE A 250 4.12 5.18 16.31
N LEU A 251 3.65 6.39 16.64
CA LEU A 251 2.88 6.64 17.87
C LEU A 251 1.57 5.82 17.92
N TYR A 252 0.87 5.68 16.79
CA TYR A 252 -0.36 4.93 16.72
C TYR A 252 -0.15 3.40 16.62
N PHE A 253 0.82 2.94 15.82
CA PHE A 253 0.97 1.52 15.45
C PHE A 253 2.22 0.84 16.03
N GLY A 254 3.10 1.56 16.72
CA GLY A 254 4.28 1.01 17.39
C GLY A 254 5.34 0.43 16.44
N ARG A 255 5.30 0.78 15.15
CA ARG A 255 6.25 0.31 14.13
C ARG A 255 6.43 1.36 13.03
N ALA A 256 7.46 1.19 12.20
CA ALA A 256 7.63 1.99 11.01
C ALA A 256 6.52 1.72 9.96
N PRO A 257 6.05 2.75 9.24
CA PRO A 257 5.16 2.58 8.11
C PRO A 257 5.88 1.90 6.92
N THR A 258 5.09 1.36 6.02
CA THR A 258 5.48 0.98 4.67
C THR A 258 5.60 2.27 3.86
N LEU A 259 6.73 2.42 3.15
CA LEU A 259 6.97 3.58 2.31
C LEU A 259 6.80 3.21 0.83
N PRO A 260 6.35 4.14 -0.02
CA PRO A 260 6.33 3.95 -1.47
C PRO A 260 7.75 3.71 -2.00
N HIS A 261 7.83 2.88 -3.03
CA HIS A 261 9.10 2.56 -3.68
C HIS A 261 9.07 3.05 -5.13
N GLN A 262 10.25 3.36 -5.66
CA GLN A 262 10.44 3.60 -7.07
C GLN A 262 10.87 2.31 -7.77
N LEU A 263 10.46 2.16 -9.03
CA LEU A 263 11.03 1.19 -9.95
C LEU A 263 12.10 1.87 -10.79
N ASN A 264 13.19 1.17 -11.05
CA ASN A 264 14.28 1.66 -11.90
C ASN A 264 13.92 1.69 -13.40
N HIS A 265 12.70 1.28 -13.75
CA HIS A 265 12.14 1.29 -15.10
C HIS A 265 10.72 1.88 -15.08
N ASN A 266 10.26 2.32 -16.25
CA ASN A 266 8.85 2.66 -16.45
C ASN A 266 8.11 1.42 -16.97
N PRO A 267 7.24 0.78 -16.16
CA PRO A 267 6.57 -0.45 -16.55
C PRO A 267 5.44 -0.22 -17.58
N ASP A 268 4.88 0.98 -17.65
CA ASP A 268 3.90 1.38 -18.67
C ASP A 268 4.03 2.88 -19.03
N PRO A 269 4.68 3.21 -20.16
CA PRO A 269 4.84 4.60 -20.59
C PRO A 269 3.52 5.24 -21.07
N THR A 270 2.45 4.46 -21.23
CA THR A 270 1.13 4.96 -21.64
C THR A 270 0.22 5.25 -20.46
N TYR A 271 0.66 4.95 -19.23
CA TYR A 271 -0.08 5.28 -18.03
C TYR A 271 -0.26 6.80 -17.91
N VAL A 272 -1.49 7.22 -17.66
CA VAL A 272 -1.86 8.60 -17.37
C VAL A 272 -2.41 8.62 -15.94
N PRO A 273 -1.78 9.36 -15.01
CA PRO A 273 -2.29 9.49 -13.66
C PRO A 273 -3.68 10.16 -13.68
N GLU A 274 -4.48 9.91 -12.65
CA GLU A 274 -5.78 10.57 -12.52
C GLU A 274 -5.59 12.10 -12.49
N ASP A 275 -6.48 12.84 -13.17
CA ASP A 275 -6.38 14.30 -13.26
C ASP A 275 -6.31 14.91 -11.86
N HIS A 276 -5.15 15.45 -11.52
CA HIS A 276 -5.00 16.35 -10.39
C HIS A 276 -5.14 17.76 -10.92
N ALA A 277 -5.76 18.66 -10.14
CA ALA A 277 -5.85 20.06 -10.52
C ALA A 277 -4.43 20.59 -10.72
N HIS A 278 -4.01 20.68 -11.99
CA HIS A 278 -2.65 21.04 -12.34
C HIS A 278 -2.37 22.45 -11.85
N VAL A 279 -1.27 22.57 -11.09
CA VAL A 279 -0.78 23.85 -10.61
C VAL A 279 -0.41 24.74 -11.80
N SER A 280 -0.89 25.98 -11.76
CA SER A 280 -0.45 27.02 -12.68
C SER A 280 1.00 27.38 -12.38
N MET A 281 1.94 26.95 -13.23
CA MET A 281 3.31 27.49 -13.23
C MET A 281 3.26 28.98 -13.59
N THR A 282 3.20 29.84 -12.58
CA THR A 282 3.29 31.30 -12.80
C THR A 282 4.72 31.73 -13.13
N ARG A 283 5.74 30.93 -12.74
CA ARG A 283 7.18 31.12 -13.02
C ARG A 283 7.90 29.77 -13.15
N GLN A 284 8.93 29.68 -14.01
CA GLN A 284 9.77 28.46 -14.13
C GLN A 284 10.42 28.14 -12.78
N GLY A 285 10.32 26.87 -12.35
CA GLY A 285 11.01 26.35 -11.16
C GLY A 285 10.41 26.74 -9.82
N VAL A 286 9.19 27.29 -9.78
CA VAL A 286 8.49 27.64 -8.54
C VAL A 286 7.14 26.92 -8.49
N TYR A 287 6.87 26.26 -7.37
CA TYR A 287 5.59 25.60 -7.11
C TYR A 287 4.71 26.47 -6.22
N ILE A 288 3.48 26.76 -6.64
CA ILE A 288 2.49 27.44 -5.79
C ILE A 288 1.51 26.39 -5.27
N ASP A 289 1.48 26.24 -3.95
CA ASP A 289 0.51 25.37 -3.30
C ASP A 289 -0.90 26.00 -3.35
N ILE A 290 -1.74 25.43 -4.21
CA ILE A 290 -3.15 25.79 -4.36
C ILE A 290 -4.08 24.78 -3.68
N SER A 291 -3.54 23.77 -2.98
CA SER A 291 -4.36 22.74 -2.31
C SER A 291 -5.31 23.33 -1.27
N ASN A 292 -5.02 24.53 -0.78
CA ASN A 292 -5.82 25.28 0.19
C ASN A 292 -6.92 26.15 -0.46
N TRP A 293 -6.93 26.26 -1.78
CA TRP A 293 -7.86 27.09 -2.54
C TRP A 293 -9.05 26.29 -3.09
N GLU A 294 -9.02 24.97 -2.87
CA GLU A 294 -10.09 23.99 -3.12
C GLU A 294 -10.63 23.42 -1.81
#